data_AF-A0A136P998-F1
#
_entry.id   AF-A0A136P998-F1
#
_cell.length_a   1.000
_cell.length_b   1.000
_cell.length_c   1.000
_cell.angle_alpha   90.00
_cell.angle_beta   90.00
_cell.angle_gamma   90.00
#
_symmetry.space_group_name_H-M   'P 1'
#
loop_
_entity.id
_entity.type
_entity.pdbx_description
1 polymer ?
#
loop_
_entity_poly.entity_id
_entity_poly.type
_entity_poly.pdbx_seq_one_letter_code
_entity_poly.pdbx_strand_id
1 'polypeptide(L)'
;MKTKNTFIFILLLFIILTRVTFADDDPPLDFAEIHVYNYSTTQDIKVIYKPIGAIFNGKEIPGSPSIKDYRYSPEAVNDFPGSDNFLLGGEKTLPKKVGTSISQFYLTWDLESNPILNNDSIFGLGRYKIEFWEWNNDNQEANALIDEVIVDYSDWDLPYSGTTFMNDIFISFYSNQNITVRFQHSINEIPISHPSISRNIRIWYQVMAVQSQTQWDVNERIQNKGNFKTTNERNNAYLFFPIDGVNYQGLPQHFDPNVCFVNLTIDQGHTANIVSNKIFKMNNSTILTLMSNPNTNLNLLTSSRLDIGVGAKCIIENQARLNINSNCTLLVYGAAEVRVKPGGLLCNYGGRILGAGRIIFEGRLRCADYQDFVIGDSTQVVLQDSACWELPSGSTVIFEGNGTNLEMKPGTQIKFGTNSKLVFTDGARIFADSSIFSSLEADSTWDGIYLDGITYDTLKNCTFQNAVNGINITDNYDPFGSPGAVEISNCTFKNSTSSDLLN
;
A
#
# COMPACT_ATOMS: atom_id res chain seq x y z
N MET A 1 -15.79 18.54 80.69
CA MET A 1 -14.50 17.88 80.37
C MET A 1 -14.63 16.53 79.63
N LYS A 2 -15.81 15.91 79.48
CA LYS A 2 -15.93 14.57 78.85
C LYS A 2 -15.98 14.53 77.30
N THR A 3 -16.24 15.65 76.61
CA THR A 3 -16.52 15.66 75.16
C THR A 3 -15.28 15.66 74.25
N LYS A 4 -14.13 16.20 74.69
CA LYS A 4 -12.92 16.25 73.85
C LYS A 4 -12.35 14.85 73.54
N ASN A 5 -12.37 13.93 74.51
CA ASN A 5 -11.76 12.61 74.33
C ASN A 5 -12.58 11.73 73.35
N THR A 6 -13.92 11.85 73.35
CA THR A 6 -14.79 11.13 72.42
C THR A 6 -14.55 11.56 70.97
N PHE A 7 -14.35 12.86 70.72
CA PHE A 7 -14.13 13.38 69.37
C PHE A 7 -12.78 12.91 68.79
N ILE A 8 -11.72 12.90 69.60
CA ILE A 8 -10.40 12.38 69.22
C ILE A 8 -10.48 10.87 68.90
N PHE A 9 -11.22 10.10 69.71
CA PHE A 9 -11.37 8.66 69.49
C PHE A 9 -12.15 8.33 68.21
N ILE A 10 -13.22 9.08 67.91
CA ILE A 10 -13.99 8.91 66.66
C ILE A 10 -13.14 9.30 65.44
N LEU A 11 -12.34 10.37 65.52
CA LEU A 11 -11.46 10.78 64.43
C LEU A 11 -10.36 9.73 64.16
N LEU A 12 -9.76 9.17 65.20
CA LEU A 12 -8.79 8.07 65.09
C LEU A 12 -9.44 6.80 64.52
N LEU A 13 -10.67 6.46 64.93
CA LEU A 13 -11.41 5.34 64.38
C LEU A 13 -11.69 5.54 62.88
N PHE A 14 -12.06 6.76 62.46
CA PHE A 14 -12.23 7.10 61.04
C PHE A 14 -10.92 6.97 60.25
N ILE A 15 -9.79 7.46 60.78
CA ILE A 15 -8.47 7.37 60.13
C ILE A 15 -7.97 5.92 60.03
N ILE A 16 -8.32 5.06 61.00
CA ILE A 16 -8.01 3.62 60.94
C ILE A 16 -8.94 2.92 59.94
N LEU A 17 -10.24 3.20 59.95
CA LEU A 17 -11.20 2.61 59.02
C LEU A 17 -10.90 2.99 57.55
N THR A 18 -10.55 4.24 57.26
CA THR A 18 -10.13 4.65 55.90
C THR A 18 -8.78 4.08 55.44
N ARG A 19 -8.02 3.44 56.33
CA ARG A 19 -6.80 2.68 55.98
C ARG A 19 -6.97 1.17 55.95
N VAL A 20 -8.14 0.64 56.32
CA VAL A 20 -8.41 -0.81 56.40
C VAL A 20 -9.36 -1.27 55.28
N THR A 21 -9.99 -0.36 54.54
CA THR A 21 -10.88 -0.68 53.39
C THR A 21 -10.33 -0.26 52.03
N PHE A 22 -9.01 -0.24 51.88
CA PHE A 22 -8.39 -0.55 50.60
C PHE A 22 -7.84 -1.98 50.74
N ALA A 23 -8.69 -2.96 50.41
CA ALA A 23 -8.13 -4.10 49.72
C ALA A 23 -7.47 -3.55 48.45
N ASP A 24 -6.32 -4.09 48.05
CA ASP A 24 -5.85 -3.86 46.69
C ASP A 24 -6.97 -4.39 45.78
N ASP A 25 -7.74 -3.51 45.18
CA ASP A 25 -8.60 -3.86 44.05
C ASP A 25 -7.64 -4.42 43.00
N ASP A 26 -7.69 -5.74 42.77
CA ASP A 26 -6.96 -6.35 41.66
C ASP A 26 -7.27 -5.49 40.42
N PRO A 27 -6.24 -4.97 39.71
CA PRO A 27 -6.48 -4.08 38.59
C PRO A 27 -7.47 -4.76 37.63
N PRO A 28 -8.47 -4.02 37.11
CA PRO A 28 -9.50 -4.60 36.27
C PRO A 28 -8.82 -5.39 35.16
N LEU A 29 -9.16 -6.68 35.04
CA LEU A 29 -8.49 -7.63 34.15
C LEU A 29 -8.24 -6.98 32.79
N ASP A 30 -6.99 -6.58 32.55
CA ASP A 30 -6.64 -5.78 31.38
C ASP A 30 -6.77 -6.68 30.13
N PHE A 31 -7.73 -6.35 29.26
CA PHE A 31 -8.02 -7.08 28.02
C PHE A 31 -6.97 -6.73 26.96
N ALA A 32 -5.93 -7.54 26.91
CA ALA A 32 -4.87 -7.49 25.90
C ALA A 32 -4.36 -8.92 25.62
N GLU A 33 -3.81 -9.13 24.44
CA GLU A 33 -3.45 -10.45 23.92
C GLU A 33 -1.92 -10.59 23.76
N ILE A 34 -1.20 -9.48 23.84
CA ILE A 34 0.23 -9.48 24.18
C ILE A 34 0.47 -8.45 25.29
N HIS A 35 1.00 -8.93 26.41
CA HIS A 35 1.40 -8.12 27.55
C HIS A 35 2.92 -8.15 27.70
N VAL A 36 3.54 -6.98 27.88
CA VAL A 36 4.98 -6.87 28.17
C VAL A 36 5.18 -6.13 29.48
N TYR A 37 5.82 -6.76 30.46
CA TYR A 37 6.02 -6.21 31.81
C TYR A 37 7.49 -5.93 32.11
N ASN A 38 7.76 -4.83 32.82
CA ASN A 38 9.03 -4.62 33.49
C ASN A 38 8.95 -5.01 34.98
N TYR A 39 9.45 -6.20 35.29
CA TYR A 39 9.64 -6.70 36.66
C TYR A 39 11.02 -6.40 37.25
N SER A 40 11.95 -5.83 36.47
CA SER A 40 13.26 -5.40 36.98
C SER A 40 13.08 -4.38 38.10
N THR A 41 13.81 -4.54 39.20
CA THR A 41 13.83 -3.56 40.29
C THR A 41 14.97 -2.55 40.16
N THR A 42 15.83 -2.71 39.15
CA THR A 42 17.06 -1.92 38.99
C THR A 42 17.06 -1.02 37.75
N GLN A 43 16.34 -1.42 36.69
CA GLN A 43 16.52 -0.86 35.34
C GLN A 43 15.19 -0.51 34.68
N ASP A 44 15.11 0.70 34.15
CA ASP A 44 14.01 1.14 33.29
C ASP A 44 14.31 0.68 31.86
N ILE A 45 13.28 0.28 31.12
CA ILE A 45 13.43 -0.21 29.74
C ILE A 45 12.49 0.56 28.81
N LYS A 46 12.83 0.60 27.53
CA LYS A 46 11.89 0.97 26.48
C LYS A 46 11.54 -0.27 25.68
N VAL A 47 10.25 -0.57 25.61
CA VAL A 47 9.72 -1.63 24.75
C VAL A 47 9.32 -1.00 23.43
N ILE A 48 9.75 -1.58 22.31
CA ILE A 48 9.38 -1.13 20.97
C ILE A 48 8.79 -2.30 20.19
N TYR A 49 7.58 -2.12 19.66
CA TYR A 49 6.83 -3.10 18.90
C TYR A 49 6.74 -2.71 17.42
N LYS A 50 7.04 -3.67 16.54
CA LYS A 50 7.17 -3.42 15.10
C LYS A 50 6.55 -4.57 14.29
N PRO A 51 5.71 -4.29 13.29
CA PRO A 51 5.35 -5.29 12.29
C PRO A 51 6.55 -5.67 11.41
N ILE A 52 6.65 -6.96 11.07
CA ILE A 52 7.72 -7.51 10.20
C ILE A 52 7.23 -8.59 9.21
N GLY A 53 5.93 -8.88 9.14
CA GLY A 53 5.29 -9.80 8.18
C GLY A 53 3.82 -9.42 7.98
N ALA A 54 3.09 -10.12 7.08
CA ALA A 54 1.68 -9.87 6.76
C ALA A 54 0.84 -9.57 8.00
N ILE A 55 -0.09 -8.62 7.89
CA ILE A 55 -0.96 -8.22 9.01
C ILE A 55 -2.41 -8.06 8.55
N PHE A 56 -3.36 -8.48 9.39
CA PHE A 56 -4.78 -8.38 9.15
C PHE A 56 -5.54 -7.93 10.44
N ASN A 57 -6.22 -6.77 10.45
CA ASN A 57 -7.18 -6.24 11.47
C ASN A 57 -8.64 -6.65 11.06
N GLY A 58 -9.79 -6.08 11.51
CA GLY A 58 -11.09 -6.39 10.86
C GLY A 58 -12.39 -5.74 11.39
N LYS A 59 -13.46 -6.52 11.59
CA LYS A 59 -14.87 -6.03 11.64
C LYS A 59 -15.75 -6.70 12.73
N GLU A 60 -16.76 -5.97 13.20
CA GLU A 60 -17.91 -6.52 13.94
C GLU A 60 -18.89 -7.32 13.05
N ILE A 61 -19.37 -8.49 13.50
CA ILE A 61 -20.42 -9.26 12.81
C ILE A 61 -21.81 -8.67 13.14
N PRO A 62 -22.60 -8.21 12.14
CA PRO A 62 -23.95 -7.72 12.39
C PRO A 62 -24.84 -8.80 13.05
N GLY A 63 -25.30 -8.52 14.27
CA GLY A 63 -26.19 -9.41 15.03
C GLY A 63 -25.50 -10.28 16.09
N SER A 64 -24.18 -10.19 16.27
CA SER A 64 -23.46 -10.85 17.37
C SER A 64 -22.70 -9.83 18.24
N PRO A 65 -23.33 -9.25 19.27
CA PRO A 65 -22.69 -8.24 20.14
C PRO A 65 -21.54 -8.81 21.01
N SER A 66 -21.31 -10.12 20.97
CA SER A 66 -20.27 -10.82 21.74
C SER A 66 -19.30 -11.65 20.88
N ILE A 67 -19.36 -11.54 19.54
CA ILE A 67 -18.37 -12.14 18.64
C ILE A 67 -17.99 -11.10 17.61
N LYS A 68 -16.88 -10.41 17.87
CA LYS A 68 -16.25 -9.52 16.93
C LYS A 68 -15.23 -10.33 16.11
N ASP A 69 -15.19 -10.11 14.81
CA ASP A 69 -14.47 -10.97 13.87
C ASP A 69 -13.47 -10.11 13.09
N TYR A 70 -12.36 -9.81 13.77
CA TYR A 70 -11.32 -8.90 13.30
C TYR A 70 -10.43 -9.50 12.20
N ARG A 71 -11.05 -10.02 11.13
CA ARG A 71 -10.41 -10.52 9.91
C ARG A 71 -10.42 -9.50 8.77
N TYR A 72 -9.21 -9.17 8.27
CA TYR A 72 -8.94 -8.47 7.00
C TYR A 72 -8.86 -9.57 5.93
N SER A 73 -9.81 -10.51 5.97
CA SER A 73 -9.81 -11.67 5.10
C SER A 73 -9.97 -11.22 3.65
N PRO A 74 -9.33 -11.87 2.66
CA PRO A 74 -9.73 -11.73 1.26
C PRO A 74 -11.20 -12.14 0.98
N GLU A 75 -11.90 -12.65 2.00
CA GLU A 75 -13.35 -12.95 2.01
C GLU A 75 -14.21 -11.82 2.61
N ALA A 76 -13.63 -10.65 2.95
CA ALA A 76 -14.38 -9.50 3.47
C ALA A 76 -15.31 -8.91 2.39
N VAL A 77 -16.60 -8.76 2.73
CA VAL A 77 -17.66 -8.42 1.76
C VAL A 77 -17.97 -6.91 1.72
N ASN A 78 -17.48 -6.11 2.68
CA ASN A 78 -17.73 -4.67 2.77
C ASN A 78 -16.59 -3.95 3.51
N ASP A 79 -16.29 -2.70 3.12
CA ASP A 79 -15.37 -1.80 3.81
C ASP A 79 -15.81 -1.47 5.25
N PHE A 80 -14.84 -1.20 6.13
CA PHE A 80 -15.11 -0.64 7.47
C PHE A 80 -15.11 0.90 7.41
N PRO A 81 -16.15 1.60 7.89
CA PRO A 81 -16.29 3.05 7.71
C PRO A 81 -15.47 3.91 8.69
N GLY A 82 -14.69 3.32 9.60
CA GLY A 82 -13.86 4.05 10.56
C GLY A 82 -12.47 4.41 10.01
N SER A 83 -12.02 5.64 10.30
CA SER A 83 -10.72 6.19 9.86
C SER A 83 -9.49 5.61 10.56
N ASP A 84 -9.68 4.85 11.64
CA ASP A 84 -8.66 4.68 12.69
C ASP A 84 -7.97 3.31 12.64
N ASN A 85 -8.00 2.64 11.49
CA ASN A 85 -7.48 1.27 11.29
C ASN A 85 -6.07 1.23 10.70
N PHE A 86 -5.13 1.98 11.28
CA PHE A 86 -3.70 1.75 11.05
C PHE A 86 -3.15 0.79 12.08
N LEU A 87 -2.41 -0.21 11.60
CA LEU A 87 -1.65 -1.12 12.45
C LEU A 87 -0.38 -0.38 12.87
N LEU A 88 -0.49 0.32 13.99
CA LEU A 88 0.58 1.15 14.53
C LEU A 88 1.59 0.25 15.26
N GLY A 89 2.85 0.29 14.82
CA GLY A 89 3.95 -0.02 15.75
C GLY A 89 3.89 0.94 16.94
N GLY A 90 4.15 0.43 18.13
CA GLY A 90 4.03 1.17 19.38
C GLY A 90 5.32 1.14 20.18
N GLU A 91 5.54 2.14 21.02
CA GLU A 91 6.64 2.14 21.98
C GLU A 91 6.22 2.71 23.32
N LYS A 92 6.77 2.16 24.39
CA LYS A 92 6.51 2.63 25.75
C LYS A 92 7.74 2.46 26.62
N THR A 93 8.10 3.52 27.33
CA THR A 93 9.04 3.43 28.44
C THR A 93 8.33 2.77 29.62
N LEU A 94 8.90 1.67 30.10
CA LEU A 94 8.44 0.91 31.26
C LEU A 94 9.43 1.15 32.42
N PRO A 95 9.11 2.06 33.36
CA PRO A 95 9.89 2.22 34.59
C PRO A 95 10.07 0.90 35.33
N LYS A 96 11.21 0.75 36.03
CA LYS A 96 11.46 -0.38 36.91
C LYS A 96 10.38 -0.54 37.98
N LYS A 97 10.17 -1.77 38.41
CA LYS A 97 9.26 -2.15 39.49
C LYS A 97 9.64 -1.44 40.79
N VAL A 98 8.68 -0.73 41.39
CA VAL A 98 8.82 -0.07 42.69
C VAL A 98 7.73 -0.60 43.64
N GLY A 99 8.15 -1.37 44.64
CA GLY A 99 7.22 -2.05 45.55
C GLY A 99 6.37 -3.09 44.80
N THR A 100 5.05 -2.96 44.88
CA THR A 100 4.09 -3.79 44.13
C THR A 100 3.80 -3.28 42.72
N SER A 101 4.06 -2.00 42.43
CA SER A 101 3.75 -1.37 41.14
C SER A 101 4.67 -1.88 40.03
N ILE A 102 4.07 -2.36 38.94
CA ILE A 102 4.73 -2.93 37.75
C ILE A 102 4.33 -2.10 36.54
N SER A 103 5.31 -1.76 35.69
CA SER A 103 5.07 -1.06 34.43
C SER A 103 4.80 -2.06 33.32
N GLN A 104 3.81 -1.77 32.47
CA GLN A 104 3.31 -2.69 31.46
C GLN A 104 3.02 -1.98 30.12
N PHE A 105 3.22 -2.70 29.02
CA PHE A 105 2.89 -2.32 27.65
C PHE A 105 1.89 -3.33 27.08
N TYR A 106 0.74 -2.85 26.63
CA TYR A 106 -0.39 -3.67 26.19
C TYR A 106 -0.68 -3.53 24.71
N LEU A 107 -0.77 -4.68 24.04
CA LEU A 107 -1.16 -4.78 22.65
C LEU A 107 -2.43 -5.61 22.52
N THR A 108 -3.43 -5.05 21.84
CA THR A 108 -4.71 -5.74 21.59
C THR A 108 -5.06 -5.84 20.12
N TRP A 109 -5.85 -6.85 19.74
CA TRP A 109 -6.57 -6.86 18.46
C TRP A 109 -8.10 -6.81 18.68
N ASP A 110 -8.59 -7.20 19.86
CA ASP A 110 -9.97 -6.95 20.30
C ASP A 110 -10.22 -5.49 20.70
N LEU A 111 -10.71 -4.69 19.74
CA LEU A 111 -11.32 -3.37 20.01
C LEU A 111 -12.68 -3.54 20.73
N GLU A 112 -12.67 -3.94 22.00
CA GLU A 112 -13.86 -3.96 22.84
C GLU A 112 -14.59 -2.61 22.84
N SER A 113 -15.91 -2.62 23.06
CA SER A 113 -16.77 -1.42 22.96
C SER A 113 -16.56 -0.40 24.10
N ASN A 114 -15.46 -0.50 24.83
CA ASN A 114 -15.09 0.36 25.94
C ASN A 114 -13.70 0.98 25.67
N PRO A 115 -13.61 2.05 24.85
CA PRO A 115 -12.35 2.60 24.31
C PRO A 115 -11.48 3.36 25.33
N ILE A 116 -11.54 2.97 26.61
CA ILE A 116 -10.99 3.71 27.75
C ILE A 116 -9.97 2.87 28.55
N LEU A 117 -9.90 1.55 28.34
CA LEU A 117 -9.02 0.67 29.11
C LEU A 117 -7.65 0.45 28.43
N ASN A 118 -6.68 1.27 28.83
CA ASN A 118 -5.22 1.02 28.94
C ASN A 118 -4.42 0.44 27.76
N ASN A 119 -4.99 0.18 26.59
CA ASN A 119 -4.24 -0.38 25.46
C ASN A 119 -3.28 0.65 24.84
N ASP A 120 -2.00 0.26 24.70
CA ASP A 120 -0.92 1.13 24.22
C ASP A 120 -0.67 0.99 22.71
N SER A 121 -1.10 -0.11 22.11
CA SER A 121 -0.92 -0.42 20.69
C SER A 121 -2.03 -1.35 20.21
N ILE A 122 -2.39 -1.27 18.93
CA ILE A 122 -3.33 -2.19 18.28
C ILE A 122 -2.56 -3.07 17.29
N PHE A 123 -2.88 -4.35 17.24
CA PHE A 123 -2.31 -5.30 16.29
C PHE A 123 -3.36 -6.16 15.58
N GLY A 124 -2.91 -7.18 14.86
CA GLY A 124 -3.76 -8.09 14.12
C GLY A 124 -3.04 -9.43 13.86
N LEU A 125 -3.60 -10.25 12.99
CA LEU A 125 -2.99 -11.55 12.67
C LEU A 125 -1.73 -11.34 11.84
N GLY A 126 -0.55 -11.68 12.35
CA GLY A 126 0.69 -11.38 11.65
C GLY A 126 1.98 -11.71 12.39
N ARG A 127 3.11 -11.22 11.85
CA ARG A 127 4.43 -11.41 12.47
C ARG A 127 5.05 -10.09 12.88
N TYR A 128 5.59 -10.07 14.10
CA TYR A 128 6.02 -8.89 14.81
C TYR A 128 7.38 -9.09 15.47
N LYS A 129 8.07 -7.98 15.72
CA LYS A 129 9.26 -7.90 16.56
C LYS A 129 8.95 -7.04 17.77
N ILE A 130 9.27 -7.54 18.96
CA ILE A 130 9.30 -6.79 20.22
C ILE A 130 10.77 -6.66 20.61
N GLU A 131 11.25 -5.43 20.74
CA GLU A 131 12.61 -5.11 21.15
C GLU A 131 12.62 -4.51 22.56
N PHE A 132 13.62 -4.91 23.34
CA PHE A 132 13.87 -4.41 24.69
C PHE A 132 15.11 -3.54 24.65
N TRP A 133 14.97 -2.25 24.95
CA TRP A 133 16.07 -1.30 24.98
C TRP A 133 16.33 -0.81 26.40
N GLU A 134 17.60 -0.60 26.73
CA GLU A 134 17.99 0.12 27.94
C GLU A 134 17.53 1.56 27.82
N TRP A 135 16.74 2.02 28.78
CA TRP A 135 16.27 3.40 28.83
C TRP A 135 17.20 4.25 29.70
N ASN A 136 17.80 5.28 29.12
CA ASN A 136 18.61 6.22 29.88
C ASN A 136 17.75 7.42 30.30
N ASN A 137 17.53 7.54 31.60
CA ASN A 137 16.72 8.61 32.19
C ASN A 137 17.38 10.00 32.12
N ASP A 138 18.70 10.08 31.96
CA ASP A 138 19.41 11.37 31.98
C ASP A 138 19.24 12.14 30.67
N ASN A 139 19.17 11.45 29.53
CA ASN A 139 18.90 12.03 28.20
C ASN A 139 17.50 11.72 27.64
N GLN A 140 16.73 10.83 28.27
CA GLN A 140 15.40 10.38 27.80
C GLN A 140 15.47 9.71 26.42
N GLU A 141 16.46 8.84 26.21
CA GLU A 141 16.65 8.10 24.95
C GLU A 141 16.90 6.60 25.19
N ALA A 142 16.64 5.79 24.16
CA ALA A 142 17.04 4.38 24.14
C ALA A 142 18.56 4.28 23.89
N ASN A 143 19.30 3.70 24.84
CA ASN A 143 20.75 3.66 24.81
C ASN A 143 21.29 2.46 24.01
N ALA A 144 20.89 1.24 24.40
CA ALA A 144 21.37 0.00 23.80
C ALA A 144 20.23 -1.04 23.70
N LEU A 145 20.21 -1.79 22.59
CA LEU A 145 19.35 -2.96 22.46
C LEU A 145 19.83 -4.05 23.44
N ILE A 146 18.93 -4.50 24.30
CA ILE A 146 19.18 -5.56 25.27
C ILE A 146 18.95 -6.92 24.63
N ASP A 147 17.75 -7.13 24.07
CA ASP A 147 17.36 -8.33 23.34
C ASP A 147 16.13 -8.07 22.47
N GLU A 148 15.76 -9.03 21.61
CA GLU A 148 14.53 -9.01 20.82
C GLU A 148 13.81 -10.36 20.84
N VAL A 149 12.49 -10.32 20.69
CA VAL A 149 11.69 -11.50 20.34
C VAL A 149 10.86 -11.25 19.09
N ILE A 150 10.66 -12.32 18.35
CA ILE A 150 9.75 -12.41 17.23
C ILE A 150 8.48 -13.08 17.72
N VAL A 151 7.35 -12.40 17.57
CA VAL A 151 6.02 -12.95 17.84
C VAL A 151 5.33 -13.22 16.52
N ASP A 152 4.97 -14.48 16.31
CA ASP A 152 4.20 -14.95 15.17
C ASP A 152 2.78 -15.28 15.62
N TYR A 153 1.87 -14.34 15.36
CA TYR A 153 0.45 -14.36 15.70
C TYR A 153 -0.39 -14.64 14.43
N SER A 154 0.05 -15.59 13.60
CA SER A 154 -0.55 -15.92 12.30
C SER A 154 -1.55 -17.09 12.32
N ASP A 155 -2.08 -17.42 13.50
CA ASP A 155 -3.20 -18.34 13.66
C ASP A 155 -4.38 -17.59 14.29
N TRP A 156 -5.57 -17.81 13.73
CA TRP A 156 -6.82 -17.17 14.16
C TRP A 156 -7.66 -18.06 15.08
N ASP A 157 -7.19 -19.29 15.36
CA ASP A 157 -7.88 -20.28 16.19
C ASP A 157 -7.93 -19.80 17.66
N LEU A 158 -8.85 -18.87 17.94
CA LEU A 158 -9.33 -18.55 19.28
C LEU A 158 -9.95 -19.81 19.88
N PRO A 159 -9.72 -20.11 21.16
CA PRO A 159 -10.23 -21.34 21.76
C PRO A 159 -11.75 -21.44 21.63
N TYR A 160 -12.20 -22.44 20.87
CA TYR A 160 -13.58 -22.88 20.91
C TYR A 160 -13.96 -23.17 22.37
N SER A 161 -15.13 -22.69 22.77
CA SER A 161 -15.58 -22.70 24.17
C SER A 161 -15.54 -24.10 24.79
N GLY A 162 -14.73 -24.25 25.83
CA GLY A 162 -14.53 -25.53 26.53
C GLY A 162 -13.08 -26.05 26.60
N THR A 163 -12.09 -25.33 26.04
CA THR A 163 -10.67 -25.68 26.17
C THR A 163 -9.88 -24.67 27.02
N THR A 164 -8.89 -25.12 27.77
CA THR A 164 -8.09 -24.34 28.74
C THR A 164 -6.95 -23.53 28.08
N PHE A 165 -7.13 -23.05 26.85
CA PHE A 165 -6.02 -22.61 25.98
C PHE A 165 -6.29 -21.26 25.31
N MET A 166 -6.24 -20.18 26.10
CA MET A 166 -6.28 -18.82 25.57
C MET A 166 -4.94 -18.41 24.93
N ASN A 167 -5.02 -17.44 24.03
CA ASN A 167 -3.95 -17.08 23.10
C ASN A 167 -3.01 -15.99 23.65
N ASP A 168 -3.31 -15.44 24.82
CA ASP A 168 -2.64 -14.25 25.32
C ASP A 168 -1.20 -14.57 25.78
N ILE A 169 -0.26 -13.73 25.31
CA ILE A 169 1.19 -13.89 25.49
C ILE A 169 1.68 -12.89 26.55
N PHE A 170 2.33 -13.38 27.60
CA PHE A 170 2.88 -12.57 28.68
C PHE A 170 4.41 -12.64 28.60
N ILE A 171 5.06 -11.49 28.40
CA ILE A 171 6.52 -11.38 28.30
C ILE A 171 7.02 -10.56 29.49
N SER A 172 7.88 -11.15 30.32
CA SER A 172 8.35 -10.57 31.57
C SER A 172 9.84 -10.24 31.48
N PHE A 173 10.20 -8.96 31.61
CA PHE A 173 11.58 -8.50 31.74
C PHE A 173 11.99 -8.44 33.21
N TYR A 174 12.98 -9.22 33.63
CA TYR A 174 13.58 -9.13 34.97
C TYR A 174 14.98 -8.52 34.94
N SER A 175 15.77 -8.82 33.91
CA SER A 175 17.11 -8.27 33.69
C SER A 175 17.59 -8.52 32.25
N ASN A 176 18.71 -7.92 31.87
CA ASN A 176 19.36 -8.12 30.56
C ASN A 176 19.68 -9.58 30.19
N GLN A 177 19.63 -10.52 31.13
CA GLN A 177 19.86 -11.96 30.89
C GLN A 177 18.64 -12.82 31.24
N ASN A 178 17.56 -12.21 31.73
CA ASN A 178 16.35 -12.90 32.15
C ASN A 178 15.11 -12.16 31.62
N ILE A 179 14.79 -12.46 30.36
CA ILE A 179 13.52 -12.16 29.74
C ILE A 179 12.81 -13.49 29.53
N THR A 180 11.58 -13.58 29.99
CA THR A 180 10.79 -14.82 29.94
C THR A 180 9.47 -14.58 29.22
N VAL A 181 8.83 -15.68 28.82
CA VAL A 181 7.49 -15.69 28.22
C VAL A 181 6.66 -16.81 28.83
N ARG A 182 5.35 -16.57 28.97
CA ARG A 182 4.33 -17.58 29.25
C ARG A 182 3.06 -17.28 28.44
N PHE A 183 2.27 -18.30 28.16
CA PHE A 183 0.89 -18.13 27.69
C PHE A 183 -0.04 -18.02 28.92
N GLN A 184 -1.20 -17.39 28.78
CA GLN A 184 -2.09 -17.01 29.90
C GLN A 184 -2.34 -18.14 30.94
N HIS A 185 -2.52 -19.36 30.47
CA HIS A 185 -2.82 -20.55 31.27
C HIS A 185 -1.57 -21.33 31.75
N SER A 186 -0.37 -20.94 31.32
CA SER A 186 0.87 -21.47 31.89
C SER A 186 1.21 -20.74 33.19
N ILE A 187 1.26 -21.50 34.28
CA ILE A 187 1.75 -21.04 35.59
C ILE A 187 3.29 -20.82 35.60
N ASN A 188 3.98 -21.40 34.63
CA ASN A 188 5.44 -21.37 34.54
C ASN A 188 5.88 -20.49 33.38
N GLU A 189 6.90 -19.67 33.64
CA GLU A 189 7.57 -18.85 32.65
C GLU A 189 8.78 -19.58 32.04
N ILE A 190 9.08 -19.26 30.78
CA ILE A 190 10.14 -19.88 29.99
C ILE A 190 11.10 -18.78 29.50
N PRO A 191 12.42 -18.86 29.71
CA PRO A 191 13.36 -17.91 29.13
C PRO A 191 13.21 -17.84 27.61
N ILE A 192 13.20 -16.64 27.03
CA ILE A 192 13.05 -16.47 25.56
C ILE A 192 14.22 -17.11 24.77
N SER A 193 15.36 -17.31 25.45
CA SER A 193 16.55 -18.00 24.97
C SER A 193 16.46 -19.54 25.02
N HIS A 194 15.41 -20.12 25.61
CA HIS A 194 15.22 -21.57 25.69
C HIS A 194 15.12 -22.18 24.28
N PRO A 195 15.77 -23.33 23.97
CA PRO A 195 15.86 -23.85 22.61
C PRO A 195 14.52 -24.06 21.88
N SER A 196 13.45 -24.43 22.59
CA SER A 196 12.12 -24.63 22.00
C SER A 196 11.42 -23.33 21.58
N ILE A 197 11.86 -22.18 22.10
CA ILE A 197 11.34 -20.85 21.77
C ILE A 197 12.33 -20.13 20.86
N SER A 198 13.60 -20.06 21.24
CA SER A 198 14.69 -19.46 20.46
C SER A 198 14.34 -18.07 19.91
N ARG A 199 13.76 -17.22 20.77
CA ARG A 199 13.22 -15.89 20.47
C ARG A 199 12.12 -15.84 19.40
N ASN A 200 11.51 -16.97 19.04
CA ASN A 200 10.47 -17.07 18.02
C ASN A 200 9.20 -17.67 18.62
N ILE A 201 8.47 -16.83 19.36
CA ILE A 201 7.20 -17.13 20.00
C ILE A 201 6.15 -17.29 18.90
N ARG A 202 5.45 -18.43 18.86
CA ARG A 202 4.50 -18.77 17.80
C ARG A 202 3.19 -19.15 18.44
N ILE A 203 2.10 -18.47 18.08
CA ILE A 203 0.81 -18.65 18.74
C ILE A 203 0.23 -20.07 18.53
N TRP A 204 0.59 -20.68 17.39
CA TRP A 204 0.24 -22.05 17.01
C TRP A 204 1.24 -23.11 17.54
N TYR A 205 2.32 -22.72 18.20
CA TYR A 205 3.31 -23.65 18.79
C TYR A 205 3.63 -23.20 20.22
N GLN A 206 2.72 -23.54 21.14
CA GLN A 206 2.76 -23.08 22.52
C GLN A 206 3.56 -24.06 23.38
N VAL A 207 4.73 -23.63 23.84
CA VAL A 207 5.56 -24.38 24.80
C VAL A 207 5.12 -24.01 26.22
N MET A 208 4.88 -25.01 27.08
CA MET A 208 4.46 -24.83 28.47
C MET A 208 5.28 -25.74 29.42
N ALA A 209 5.49 -25.34 30.67
CA ALA A 209 6.14 -26.22 31.68
C ALA A 209 5.11 -26.96 32.53
N VAL A 210 5.22 -28.30 32.58
CA VAL A 210 4.29 -29.19 33.30
C VAL A 210 4.79 -29.49 34.70
N GLN A 211 4.20 -28.84 35.70
CA GLN A 211 4.33 -29.09 37.16
C GLN A 211 5.75 -29.07 37.78
N SER A 212 6.81 -29.11 36.97
CA SER A 212 8.22 -29.07 37.32
C SER A 212 9.00 -28.43 36.18
N GLN A 213 10.04 -27.66 36.47
CA GLN A 213 10.84 -26.93 35.46
C GLN A 213 11.69 -27.85 34.54
N THR A 214 11.51 -29.16 34.64
CA THR A 214 12.26 -30.18 33.90
C THR A 214 11.43 -30.89 32.83
N GLN A 215 10.10 -30.69 32.79
CA GLN A 215 9.23 -31.29 31.79
C GLN A 215 8.43 -30.23 31.04
N TRP A 216 8.60 -30.22 29.72
CA TRP A 216 7.95 -29.29 28.79
C TRP A 216 6.89 -30.03 27.98
N ASP A 217 5.72 -29.43 27.84
CA ASP A 217 4.69 -29.85 26.90
C ASP A 217 4.60 -28.85 25.75
N VAL A 218 4.18 -29.34 24.59
CA VAL A 218 4.11 -28.57 23.34
C VAL A 218 2.72 -28.77 22.75
N ASN A 219 1.93 -27.69 22.75
CA ASN A 219 0.65 -27.66 22.07
C ASN A 219 0.85 -27.07 20.66
N GLU A 220 0.79 -27.94 19.65
CA GLU A 220 0.94 -27.58 18.24
C GLU A 220 -0.43 -27.55 17.53
N ARG A 221 -0.77 -26.37 17.00
CA ARG A 221 -1.91 -26.11 16.13
C ARG A 221 -1.42 -25.96 14.68
N ILE A 222 -2.33 -26.13 13.74
CA ILE A 222 -2.03 -25.94 12.31
C ILE A 222 -2.09 -24.45 11.99
N GLN A 223 -0.96 -23.83 11.67
CA GLN A 223 -0.88 -22.47 11.13
C GLN A 223 -1.64 -22.35 9.79
N ASN A 224 -2.17 -21.16 9.44
CA ASN A 224 -2.71 -20.87 8.10
C ASN A 224 -3.86 -21.81 7.64
N LYS A 225 -4.86 -22.06 8.51
CA LYS A 225 -6.03 -22.88 8.18
C LYS A 225 -6.96 -22.21 7.17
N GLY A 226 -7.53 -23.01 6.27
CA GLY A 226 -8.54 -22.57 5.29
C GLY A 226 -7.95 -21.74 4.15
N ASN A 227 -8.64 -20.67 3.76
CA ASN A 227 -8.18 -19.74 2.73
C ASN A 227 -7.20 -18.67 3.25
N PHE A 228 -7.01 -18.59 4.58
CA PHE A 228 -6.14 -17.61 5.22
C PHE A 228 -4.67 -18.08 5.20
N LYS A 229 -3.82 -17.38 4.46
CA LYS A 229 -2.39 -17.71 4.33
C LYS A 229 -1.52 -16.48 4.56
N THR A 230 -0.75 -16.50 5.65
CA THR A 230 0.28 -15.50 5.97
C THR A 230 1.63 -15.80 5.31
N THR A 231 1.78 -16.97 4.68
CA THR A 231 3.02 -17.44 4.05
C THR A 231 2.79 -17.94 2.62
N ASN A 232 3.82 -17.84 1.77
CA ASN A 232 3.85 -18.42 0.43
C ASN A 232 4.03 -19.95 0.48
N GLU A 233 3.09 -20.67 -0.16
CA GLU A 233 3.06 -22.14 -0.24
C GLU A 233 4.34 -22.79 -0.79
N ARG A 234 5.13 -22.07 -1.61
CA ARG A 234 6.34 -22.64 -2.22
C ARG A 234 7.55 -22.72 -1.29
N ASN A 235 7.60 -21.93 -0.22
CA ASN A 235 8.81 -21.80 0.61
C ASN A 235 8.56 -21.40 2.08
N ASN A 236 7.31 -21.31 2.53
CA ASN A 236 6.92 -20.80 3.85
C ASN A 236 7.49 -19.41 4.19
N ALA A 237 7.93 -18.62 3.19
CA ALA A 237 8.28 -17.23 3.42
C ALA A 237 7.00 -16.45 3.73
N TYR A 238 7.03 -15.59 4.74
CA TYR A 238 5.90 -14.71 5.02
C TYR A 238 5.58 -13.88 3.79
N LEU A 239 4.28 -13.76 3.50
CA LEU A 239 3.82 -12.67 2.66
C LEU A 239 4.19 -11.40 3.41
N PHE A 240 4.94 -10.52 2.76
CA PHE A 240 5.07 -9.16 3.22
C PHE A 240 3.92 -8.39 2.55
N PHE A 241 3.24 -7.51 3.27
CA PHE A 241 2.35 -6.52 2.67
C PHE A 241 2.96 -5.14 2.89
N PRO A 242 2.87 -4.22 1.90
CA PRO A 242 3.32 -2.85 2.08
C PRO A 242 2.33 -2.12 2.98
N ILE A 243 2.54 -2.19 4.29
CA ILE A 243 1.80 -1.44 5.29
C ILE A 243 2.72 -0.33 5.79
N ASP A 244 2.28 0.92 5.68
CA ASP A 244 2.95 2.10 6.24
C ASP A 244 2.73 2.11 7.77
N GLY A 245 3.41 1.18 8.46
CA GLY A 245 3.12 0.82 9.85
C GLY A 245 3.83 1.63 10.93
N VAL A 246 4.77 2.51 10.57
CA VAL A 246 5.53 3.35 11.53
C VAL A 246 6.12 4.61 10.90
N ASN A 247 5.72 5.79 11.41
CA ASN A 247 6.34 7.09 11.13
C ASN A 247 7.71 7.28 11.86
N TYR A 248 8.54 6.24 11.97
CA TYR A 248 9.74 6.26 12.83
C TYR A 248 11.05 6.46 12.04
N GLN A 249 11.90 7.40 12.49
CA GLN A 249 13.24 7.62 11.95
C GLN A 249 14.28 6.69 12.59
N GLY A 250 15.22 6.16 11.81
CA GLY A 250 16.39 5.42 12.32
C GLY A 250 16.24 3.89 12.39
N LEU A 251 15.15 3.33 11.86
CA LEU A 251 14.96 1.89 11.72
C LEU A 251 14.81 1.48 10.26
N PRO A 252 15.03 0.21 9.90
CA PRO A 252 14.57 -0.32 8.63
C PRO A 252 13.04 -0.31 8.65
N GLN A 253 12.44 0.72 8.08
CA GLN A 253 11.10 0.61 7.52
C GLN A 253 11.12 -0.47 6.41
N HIS A 254 9.97 -0.82 5.84
CA HIS A 254 9.99 -1.48 4.54
C HIS A 254 10.92 -0.67 3.61
N PHE A 255 11.90 -1.31 2.96
CA PHE A 255 13.00 -0.61 2.25
C PHE A 255 12.50 0.44 1.24
N ASP A 256 11.28 0.24 0.74
CA ASP A 256 10.35 1.32 0.37
C ASP A 256 8.94 0.90 0.87
N PRO A 257 8.27 1.63 1.80
CA PRO A 257 6.88 1.32 2.18
C PRO A 257 5.91 1.55 1.02
N ASN A 258 6.36 2.31 0.02
CA ASN A 258 5.68 2.60 -1.22
C ASN A 258 5.86 1.52 -2.31
N VAL A 259 6.67 0.46 -2.10
CA VAL A 259 6.90 -0.59 -3.12
C VAL A 259 5.93 -1.76 -2.95
N CYS A 260 5.10 -1.97 -3.97
CA CYS A 260 4.34 -3.18 -4.20
C CYS A 260 5.22 -4.24 -4.90
N PHE A 261 5.67 -5.23 -4.15
CA PHE A 261 6.49 -6.36 -4.62
C PHE A 261 5.70 -7.66 -4.83
N VAL A 262 4.37 -7.61 -4.64
CA VAL A 262 3.42 -8.69 -4.95
C VAL A 262 2.59 -8.29 -6.18
N ASN A 263 1.85 -9.24 -6.74
CA ASN A 263 0.78 -8.89 -7.67
C ASN A 263 -0.39 -8.30 -6.87
N LEU A 264 -0.94 -7.18 -7.32
CA LEU A 264 -2.04 -6.47 -6.69
C LEU A 264 -3.25 -6.45 -7.63
N THR A 265 -4.42 -6.73 -7.09
CA THR A 265 -5.68 -6.64 -7.83
C THR A 265 -6.60 -5.67 -7.09
N ILE A 266 -7.13 -4.67 -7.80
CA ILE A 266 -8.17 -3.76 -7.30
C ILE A 266 -9.46 -4.19 -8.00
N ASP A 267 -10.46 -4.60 -7.23
CA ASP A 267 -11.70 -5.23 -7.72
C ASP A 267 -12.94 -4.64 -7.04
N GLN A 268 -14.12 -5.20 -7.32
CA GLN A 268 -15.40 -4.95 -6.65
C GLN A 268 -15.88 -3.49 -6.66
N GLY A 269 -15.27 -2.64 -7.48
CA GLY A 269 -15.59 -1.22 -7.55
C GLY A 269 -14.84 -0.36 -6.53
N HIS A 270 -13.77 -0.86 -5.92
CA HIS A 270 -12.94 -0.07 -5.02
C HIS A 270 -12.18 1.04 -5.77
N THR A 271 -12.09 2.20 -5.13
CA THR A 271 -11.28 3.32 -5.60
C THR A 271 -10.03 3.46 -4.75
N ALA A 272 -8.86 3.18 -5.34
CA ALA A 272 -7.56 3.43 -4.73
C ALA A 272 -7.05 4.83 -5.11
N ASN A 273 -6.44 5.52 -4.15
CA ASN A 273 -5.86 6.84 -4.36
C ASN A 273 -4.38 6.82 -3.95
N ILE A 274 -3.48 7.18 -4.87
CA ILE A 274 -2.11 7.56 -4.52
C ILE A 274 -2.20 9.00 -4.05
N VAL A 275 -2.11 9.20 -2.73
CA VAL A 275 -2.36 10.49 -2.09
C VAL A 275 -1.29 11.52 -2.46
N SER A 276 -1.66 12.81 -2.35
CA SER A 276 -0.85 13.93 -2.83
C SER A 276 0.58 13.93 -2.27
N ASN A 277 1.56 14.24 -3.13
CA ASN A 277 3.00 14.21 -2.82
C ASN A 277 3.57 12.84 -2.41
N LYS A 278 2.85 11.72 -2.61
CA LYS A 278 3.39 10.37 -2.42
C LYS A 278 3.73 9.73 -3.77
N ILE A 279 4.67 8.79 -3.72
CA ILE A 279 5.03 7.92 -4.83
C ILE A 279 4.47 6.55 -4.47
N PHE A 280 3.81 5.85 -5.39
CA PHE A 280 3.59 4.41 -5.31
C PHE A 280 4.44 3.74 -6.38
N LYS A 281 5.17 2.69 -5.99
CA LYS A 281 6.10 1.98 -6.85
C LYS A 281 5.66 0.52 -7.01
N MET A 282 5.67 0.01 -8.22
CA MET A 282 5.61 -1.42 -8.49
C MET A 282 7.03 -1.94 -8.66
N ASN A 283 7.38 -3.02 -7.96
CA ASN A 283 8.66 -3.69 -8.13
C ASN A 283 8.75 -4.35 -9.51
N ASN A 284 9.95 -4.73 -9.92
CA ASN A 284 10.20 -5.40 -11.20
C ASN A 284 9.34 -6.67 -11.35
N SER A 285 8.80 -6.87 -12.55
CA SER A 285 7.98 -8.03 -12.93
C SER A 285 6.68 -8.28 -12.13
N THR A 286 6.20 -7.34 -11.30
CA THR A 286 4.89 -7.47 -10.64
C THR A 286 3.74 -7.09 -11.57
N ILE A 287 2.52 -7.53 -11.23
CA ILE A 287 1.30 -7.22 -11.98
C ILE A 287 0.32 -6.48 -11.07
N LEU A 288 -0.11 -5.30 -11.51
CA LEU A 288 -1.26 -4.57 -10.97
C LEU A 288 -2.42 -4.74 -11.94
N THR A 289 -3.56 -5.23 -11.47
CA THR A 289 -4.78 -5.36 -12.28
C THR A 289 -5.89 -4.52 -11.70
N LEU A 290 -6.44 -3.59 -12.49
CA LEU A 290 -7.70 -2.91 -12.21
C LEU A 290 -8.82 -3.73 -12.87
N MET A 291 -9.59 -4.46 -12.07
CA MET A 291 -10.60 -5.42 -12.55
C MET A 291 -11.86 -4.75 -13.08
N SER A 292 -12.55 -5.47 -13.96
CA SER A 292 -13.66 -4.98 -14.79
C SER A 292 -14.89 -4.51 -13.99
N ASN A 293 -14.91 -3.24 -13.59
CA ASN A 293 -16.03 -2.60 -12.88
C ASN A 293 -15.96 -1.07 -13.07
N PRO A 294 -17.09 -0.37 -13.32
CA PRO A 294 -17.10 1.07 -13.61
C PRO A 294 -16.68 1.95 -12.42
N ASN A 295 -16.70 1.40 -11.20
CA ASN A 295 -16.26 2.07 -9.98
C ASN A 295 -14.81 1.71 -9.60
N THR A 296 -14.18 0.73 -10.27
CA THR A 296 -12.76 0.39 -10.03
C THR A 296 -11.88 1.49 -10.60
N ASN A 297 -11.27 2.27 -9.71
CA ASN A 297 -10.42 3.41 -10.07
C ASN A 297 -9.08 3.32 -9.34
N LEU A 298 -8.00 3.71 -10.04
CA LEU A 298 -6.75 4.13 -9.43
C LEU A 298 -6.50 5.59 -9.79
N ASN A 299 -6.43 6.46 -8.79
CA ASN A 299 -6.25 7.90 -8.97
C ASN A 299 -4.88 8.35 -8.47
N LEU A 300 -4.14 9.08 -9.30
CA LEU A 300 -2.99 9.86 -8.88
C LEU A 300 -3.47 11.24 -8.44
N LEU A 301 -3.41 11.55 -7.14
CA LEU A 301 -3.77 12.89 -6.62
C LEU A 301 -2.60 13.88 -6.75
N THR A 302 -2.86 15.17 -6.59
CA THR A 302 -1.92 16.27 -6.91
C THR A 302 -0.46 16.01 -6.50
N SER A 303 0.46 16.15 -7.45
CA SER A 303 1.91 15.93 -7.24
C SER A 303 2.29 14.52 -6.79
N SER A 304 1.42 13.52 -6.98
CA SER A 304 1.75 12.11 -6.76
C SER A 304 2.40 11.46 -7.98
N ARG A 305 3.00 10.29 -7.76
CA ARG A 305 3.69 9.53 -8.81
C ARG A 305 3.38 8.04 -8.75
N LEU A 306 3.22 7.42 -9.91
CA LEU A 306 3.11 5.97 -10.08
C LEU A 306 4.32 5.46 -10.86
N ASP A 307 5.19 4.68 -10.22
CA ASP A 307 6.37 4.07 -10.83
C ASP A 307 6.06 2.60 -11.20
N ILE A 308 6.09 2.24 -12.48
CA ILE A 308 5.91 0.86 -12.96
C ILE A 308 7.30 0.26 -13.24
N GLY A 309 7.82 -0.57 -12.31
CA GLY A 309 9.17 -1.14 -12.36
C GLY A 309 9.47 -2.02 -13.58
N VAL A 310 10.74 -2.36 -13.79
CA VAL A 310 11.23 -3.04 -15.00
C VAL A 310 10.50 -4.36 -15.23
N GLY A 311 9.90 -4.52 -16.41
CA GLY A 311 9.11 -5.72 -16.77
C GLY A 311 7.77 -5.87 -16.03
N ALA A 312 7.40 -4.95 -15.15
CA ALA A 312 6.12 -4.98 -14.44
C ALA A 312 4.96 -4.55 -15.35
N LYS A 313 3.72 -4.88 -14.97
CA LYS A 313 2.52 -4.66 -15.79
C LYS A 313 1.39 -4.04 -15.00
N CYS A 314 0.90 -2.89 -15.43
CA CYS A 314 -0.40 -2.36 -15.02
C CYS A 314 -1.44 -2.73 -16.09
N ILE A 315 -2.44 -3.52 -15.75
CA ILE A 315 -3.53 -3.96 -16.63
C ILE A 315 -4.81 -3.25 -16.20
N ILE A 316 -5.44 -2.57 -17.16
CA ILE A 316 -6.70 -1.85 -16.94
C ILE A 316 -7.78 -2.60 -17.72
N GLU A 317 -8.59 -3.38 -17.01
CA GLU A 317 -9.68 -4.16 -17.60
C GLU A 317 -10.89 -3.28 -18.00
N ASN A 318 -11.84 -3.87 -18.71
CA ASN A 318 -13.07 -3.23 -19.18
C ASN A 318 -13.79 -2.39 -18.08
N GLN A 319 -14.12 -1.13 -18.36
CA GLN A 319 -14.75 -0.17 -17.45
C GLN A 319 -13.89 0.29 -16.25
N ALA A 320 -12.77 -0.37 -15.95
CA ALA A 320 -11.83 0.08 -14.93
C ALA A 320 -11.02 1.30 -15.41
N ARG A 321 -10.49 2.09 -14.48
CA ARG A 321 -9.90 3.40 -14.80
C ARG A 321 -8.61 3.72 -14.04
N LEU A 322 -7.59 4.18 -14.76
CA LEU A 322 -6.42 4.86 -14.21
C LEU A 322 -6.51 6.35 -14.55
N ASN A 323 -6.59 7.20 -13.53
CA ASN A 323 -6.67 8.65 -13.67
C ASN A 323 -5.33 9.30 -13.26
N ILE A 324 -4.69 10.00 -14.20
CA ILE A 324 -3.47 10.79 -14.00
C ILE A 324 -3.88 12.27 -14.00
N ASN A 325 -3.90 12.90 -12.83
CA ASN A 325 -4.29 14.31 -12.73
C ASN A 325 -3.13 15.27 -13.06
N SER A 326 -3.43 16.56 -13.22
CA SER A 326 -2.45 17.62 -13.43
C SER A 326 -1.32 17.58 -12.38
N ASN A 327 -0.09 17.87 -12.81
CA ASN A 327 1.14 17.78 -12.00
C ASN A 327 1.48 16.38 -11.46
N CYS A 328 0.76 15.32 -11.81
CA CYS A 328 1.11 13.95 -11.46
C CYS A 328 2.05 13.35 -12.51
N THR A 329 2.71 12.24 -12.19
CA THR A 329 3.59 11.53 -13.14
C THR A 329 3.36 10.02 -13.09
N LEU A 330 3.21 9.42 -14.27
CA LEU A 330 3.31 7.98 -14.49
C LEU A 330 4.70 7.69 -15.08
N LEU A 331 5.53 6.97 -14.36
CA LEU A 331 6.89 6.61 -14.76
C LEU A 331 6.95 5.12 -15.09
N VAL A 332 7.14 4.78 -16.37
CA VAL A 332 7.08 3.41 -16.89
C VAL A 332 8.49 2.98 -17.28
N TYR A 333 9.11 2.12 -16.48
CA TYR A 333 10.52 1.73 -16.69
C TYR A 333 10.69 0.73 -17.85
N GLY A 334 11.95 0.45 -18.22
CA GLY A 334 12.28 -0.43 -19.34
C GLY A 334 11.56 -1.77 -19.31
N ALA A 335 11.03 -2.19 -20.47
CA ALA A 335 10.23 -3.40 -20.66
C ALA A 335 8.92 -3.49 -19.84
N ALA A 336 8.57 -2.47 -19.05
CA ALA A 336 7.30 -2.41 -18.35
C ALA A 336 6.14 -2.03 -19.28
N GLU A 337 4.92 -2.42 -18.91
CA GLU A 337 3.70 -2.19 -19.71
C GLU A 337 2.58 -1.57 -18.86
N VAL A 338 1.95 -0.52 -19.37
CA VAL A 338 0.57 -0.16 -19.00
C VAL A 338 -0.32 -0.58 -20.15
N ARG A 339 -1.25 -1.51 -19.91
CA ARG A 339 -2.04 -2.19 -20.94
C ARG A 339 -3.53 -1.93 -20.71
N VAL A 340 -4.13 -1.19 -21.63
CA VAL A 340 -5.54 -0.81 -21.60
C VAL A 340 -6.33 -1.80 -22.46
N LYS A 341 -7.11 -2.63 -21.79
CA LYS A 341 -7.98 -3.64 -22.43
C LYS A 341 -9.21 -2.99 -23.07
N PRO A 342 -9.93 -3.68 -23.98
CA PRO A 342 -11.17 -3.16 -24.55
C PRO A 342 -12.15 -2.65 -23.49
N GLY A 343 -12.47 -1.35 -23.55
CA GLY A 343 -13.36 -0.67 -22.61
C GLY A 343 -12.71 -0.18 -21.32
N GLY A 344 -11.45 -0.53 -21.04
CA GLY A 344 -10.67 0.06 -19.95
C GLY A 344 -10.24 1.50 -20.28
N LEU A 345 -9.97 2.30 -19.26
CA LEU A 345 -9.75 3.74 -19.41
C LEU A 345 -8.44 4.21 -18.76
N LEU A 346 -7.49 4.69 -19.56
CA LEU A 346 -6.36 5.49 -19.10
C LEU A 346 -6.65 6.97 -19.38
N CYS A 347 -6.99 7.74 -18.36
CA CYS A 347 -7.31 9.16 -18.50
C CYS A 347 -6.20 10.04 -17.94
N ASN A 348 -5.59 10.82 -18.82
CA ASN A 348 -4.59 11.81 -18.47
C ASN A 348 -5.21 13.22 -18.54
N TYR A 349 -5.28 13.88 -17.40
CA TYR A 349 -5.81 15.24 -17.21
C TYR A 349 -4.66 16.22 -16.92
N GLY A 350 -3.61 16.20 -17.75
CA GLY A 350 -2.46 17.11 -17.66
C GLY A 350 -1.30 16.65 -16.77
N GLY A 351 -1.19 15.36 -16.50
CA GLY A 351 0.00 14.74 -15.93
C GLY A 351 1.00 14.30 -17.00
N ARG A 352 2.20 13.88 -16.57
CA ARG A 352 3.27 13.42 -17.46
C ARG A 352 3.34 11.89 -17.50
N ILE A 353 3.63 11.32 -18.68
CA ILE A 353 3.98 9.90 -18.84
C ILE A 353 5.44 9.83 -19.31
N LEU A 354 6.30 9.16 -18.55
CA LEU A 354 7.76 9.18 -18.76
C LEU A 354 8.35 7.77 -18.67
N GLY A 355 9.52 7.57 -19.28
CA GLY A 355 10.37 6.38 -19.10
C GLY A 355 10.34 5.39 -20.26
N ALA A 356 11.36 4.53 -20.36
CA ALA A 356 11.60 3.62 -21.49
C ALA A 356 10.64 2.40 -21.59
N GLY A 357 9.44 2.50 -21.02
CA GLY A 357 8.40 1.49 -21.04
C GLY A 357 7.35 1.72 -22.13
N ARG A 358 6.23 0.99 -22.04
CA ARG A 358 5.17 0.97 -23.06
C ARG A 358 3.79 1.25 -22.49
N ILE A 359 3.02 2.08 -23.17
CA ILE A 359 1.56 2.21 -23.02
C ILE A 359 0.93 1.50 -24.21
N ILE A 360 0.08 0.50 -23.98
CA ILE A 360 -0.54 -0.34 -25.03
C ILE A 360 -2.05 -0.19 -24.95
N PHE A 361 -2.67 0.25 -26.06
CA PHE A 361 -4.11 0.33 -26.21
C PHE A 361 -4.60 -0.82 -27.12
N GLU A 362 -5.52 -1.64 -26.60
CA GLU A 362 -6.14 -2.78 -27.31
C GLU A 362 -7.63 -2.50 -27.67
N GLY A 363 -8.12 -1.27 -27.56
CA GLY A 363 -9.53 -0.95 -27.80
C GLY A 363 -9.86 0.54 -27.88
N ARG A 364 -11.15 0.88 -27.74
CA ARG A 364 -11.63 2.27 -27.75
C ARG A 364 -11.39 2.95 -26.40
N LEU A 365 -10.68 4.08 -26.42
CA LEU A 365 -10.43 4.96 -25.28
C LEU A 365 -11.09 6.32 -25.53
N ARG A 366 -11.91 6.80 -24.59
CA ARG A 366 -12.39 8.19 -24.55
C ARG A 366 -12.42 8.67 -23.10
N CYS A 367 -11.83 9.82 -22.84
CA CYS A 367 -11.93 10.53 -21.56
C CYS A 367 -12.75 11.81 -21.76
N ALA A 368 -13.42 12.28 -20.70
CA ALA A 368 -14.41 13.36 -20.81
C ALA A 368 -13.77 14.75 -20.90
N ASP A 369 -12.70 14.97 -20.15
CA ASP A 369 -12.14 16.30 -19.90
C ASP A 369 -10.90 16.58 -20.75
N TYR A 370 -10.77 17.83 -21.18
CA TYR A 370 -9.62 18.36 -21.90
C TYR A 370 -8.52 18.84 -20.94
N GLN A 371 -7.30 18.34 -21.13
CA GLN A 371 -6.05 19.04 -20.82
C GLN A 371 -4.96 18.59 -21.81
N ASP A 372 -3.97 19.45 -22.03
CA ASP A 372 -2.73 19.09 -22.72
C ASP A 372 -1.86 18.20 -21.82
N PHE A 373 -1.20 17.20 -22.40
CA PHE A 373 -0.30 16.34 -21.64
C PHE A 373 0.92 15.88 -22.43
N VAL A 374 1.94 15.46 -21.68
CA VAL A 374 3.28 15.17 -22.18
C VAL A 374 3.62 13.70 -22.01
N ILE A 375 4.18 13.11 -23.06
CA ILE A 375 4.73 11.76 -23.11
C ILE A 375 6.22 11.89 -23.49
N GLY A 376 7.12 11.34 -22.69
CA GLY A 376 8.56 11.57 -22.87
C GLY A 376 9.48 10.49 -22.30
N ASP A 377 10.77 10.83 -22.17
CA ASP A 377 11.82 9.97 -21.61
C ASP A 377 11.87 8.55 -22.22
N SER A 378 11.73 8.46 -23.54
CA SER A 378 11.70 7.21 -24.33
C SER A 378 10.44 6.35 -24.18
N THR A 379 9.31 6.92 -23.73
CA THR A 379 8.02 6.19 -23.66
C THR A 379 7.51 5.80 -25.04
N GLN A 380 7.02 4.57 -25.19
CA GLN A 380 6.37 4.09 -26.41
C GLN A 380 4.86 3.99 -26.20
N VAL A 381 4.07 4.64 -27.04
CA VAL A 381 2.62 4.47 -27.09
C VAL A 381 2.28 3.58 -28.28
N VAL A 382 1.63 2.44 -28.04
CA VAL A 382 1.29 1.46 -29.07
C VAL A 382 -0.23 1.31 -29.16
N LEU A 383 -0.81 1.62 -30.32
CA LEU A 383 -2.18 1.28 -30.65
C LEU A 383 -2.15 -0.04 -31.44
N GLN A 384 -2.91 -1.03 -30.99
CA GLN A 384 -3.04 -2.35 -31.64
C GLN A 384 -4.49 -2.85 -31.60
N ASP A 385 -4.77 -4.01 -32.21
CA ASP A 385 -6.07 -4.69 -32.12
C ASP A 385 -7.29 -3.81 -32.51
N SER A 386 -7.12 -2.97 -33.52
CA SER A 386 -8.10 -1.97 -33.98
C SER A 386 -8.49 -0.92 -32.92
N ALA A 387 -7.57 -0.61 -31.98
CA ALA A 387 -7.73 0.45 -31.00
C ALA A 387 -8.11 1.80 -31.61
N CYS A 388 -8.87 2.57 -30.82
CA CYS A 388 -9.42 3.87 -31.18
C CYS A 388 -9.16 4.86 -30.04
N TRP A 389 -8.16 5.72 -30.19
CA TRP A 389 -7.88 6.77 -29.22
C TRP A 389 -8.70 8.02 -29.55
N GLU A 390 -9.65 8.38 -28.70
CA GLU A 390 -10.45 9.60 -28.84
C GLU A 390 -9.90 10.72 -27.95
N LEU A 391 -9.43 11.78 -28.59
CA LEU A 391 -8.89 13.00 -27.98
C LEU A 391 -10.00 14.08 -27.92
N PRO A 392 -10.22 14.73 -26.75
CA PRO A 392 -11.24 15.76 -26.61
C PRO A 392 -10.85 17.06 -27.32
N SER A 393 -11.84 17.92 -27.60
CA SER A 393 -11.61 19.22 -28.23
C SER A 393 -10.60 20.08 -27.46
N GLY A 394 -9.68 20.71 -28.20
CA GLY A 394 -8.60 21.54 -27.68
C GLY A 394 -7.31 20.79 -27.32
N SER A 395 -7.34 19.46 -27.13
CA SER A 395 -6.20 18.74 -26.56
C SER A 395 -4.95 18.69 -27.45
N THR A 396 -3.81 19.03 -26.87
CA THR A 396 -2.48 18.83 -27.43
C THR A 396 -1.82 17.65 -26.72
N VAL A 397 -1.46 16.61 -27.47
CA VAL A 397 -0.59 15.53 -26.98
C VAL A 397 0.83 15.80 -27.47
N ILE A 398 1.75 16.01 -26.53
CA ILE A 398 3.16 16.30 -26.82
C ILE A 398 3.98 15.03 -26.58
N PHE A 399 4.69 14.59 -27.61
CA PHE A 399 5.72 13.56 -27.55
C PHE A 399 7.10 14.24 -27.58
N GLU A 400 7.87 14.12 -26.50
CA GLU A 400 9.17 14.77 -26.34
C GLU A 400 10.32 13.75 -26.13
N GLY A 401 11.49 14.05 -26.67
CA GLY A 401 12.74 13.35 -26.40
C GLY A 401 13.01 12.10 -27.25
N ASN A 402 14.30 11.84 -27.49
CA ASN A 402 14.75 10.74 -28.34
C ASN A 402 14.31 9.36 -27.81
N GLY A 403 13.86 8.51 -28.73
CA GLY A 403 13.32 7.18 -28.44
C GLY A 403 11.84 7.16 -28.06
N THR A 404 11.27 8.30 -27.65
CA THR A 404 9.83 8.43 -27.40
C THR A 404 9.08 8.28 -28.72
N ASN A 405 8.02 7.49 -28.77
CA ASN A 405 7.27 7.31 -30.01
C ASN A 405 5.80 6.94 -29.85
N LEU A 406 5.05 7.22 -30.92
CA LEU A 406 3.71 6.70 -31.18
C LEU A 406 3.79 5.65 -32.30
N GLU A 407 3.45 4.40 -31.99
CA GLU A 407 3.29 3.32 -32.95
C GLU A 407 1.82 2.98 -33.14
N MET A 408 1.33 3.09 -34.38
CA MET A 408 -0.03 2.70 -34.78
C MET A 408 0.03 1.50 -35.72
N LYS A 409 -0.49 0.36 -35.25
CA LYS A 409 -0.61 -0.85 -36.06
C LYS A 409 -1.74 -0.72 -37.10
N PRO A 410 -1.71 -1.51 -38.20
CA PRO A 410 -2.77 -1.53 -39.20
C PRO A 410 -4.19 -1.66 -38.62
N GLY A 411 -5.11 -0.86 -39.15
CA GLY A 411 -6.53 -0.85 -38.74
C GLY A 411 -6.82 -0.06 -37.46
N THR A 412 -5.83 0.58 -36.84
CA THR A 412 -6.04 1.45 -35.67
C THR A 412 -6.36 2.88 -36.06
N GLN A 413 -6.93 3.65 -35.12
CA GLN A 413 -7.39 5.02 -35.38
C GLN A 413 -7.15 5.98 -34.21
N ILE A 414 -6.92 7.25 -34.52
CA ILE A 414 -7.02 8.38 -33.59
C ILE A 414 -8.13 9.31 -34.08
N LYS A 415 -9.00 9.71 -33.16
CA LYS A 415 -10.09 10.65 -33.40
C LYS A 415 -9.89 11.92 -32.61
N PHE A 416 -9.99 13.04 -33.30
CA PHE A 416 -9.61 14.35 -32.79
C PHE A 416 -10.83 15.25 -32.61
N GLY A 417 -11.06 15.73 -31.38
CA GLY A 417 -11.98 16.82 -31.13
C GLY A 417 -11.52 18.13 -31.79
N THR A 418 -12.41 19.12 -31.84
CA THR A 418 -12.13 20.40 -32.50
C THR A 418 -10.87 21.07 -31.94
N ASN A 419 -9.96 21.54 -32.81
CA ASN A 419 -8.67 22.15 -32.44
C ASN A 419 -7.69 21.26 -31.64
N SER A 420 -7.87 19.93 -31.62
CA SER A 420 -6.87 19.01 -31.02
C SER A 420 -5.77 18.63 -32.01
N LYS A 421 -4.58 18.24 -31.49
CA LYS A 421 -3.38 17.92 -32.28
C LYS A 421 -2.41 16.96 -31.59
N LEU A 422 -1.49 16.42 -32.39
CA LEU A 422 -0.26 15.78 -31.92
C LEU A 422 0.94 16.66 -32.23
N VAL A 423 1.90 16.74 -31.30
CA VAL A 423 3.19 17.41 -31.49
C VAL A 423 4.31 16.43 -31.16
N PHE A 424 5.28 16.28 -32.05
CA PHE A 424 6.49 15.48 -31.87
C PHE A 424 7.70 16.42 -31.92
N THR A 425 8.53 16.40 -30.88
CA THR A 425 9.70 17.28 -30.75
C THR A 425 10.86 16.56 -30.06
N ASP A 426 12.04 17.17 -30.02
CA ASP A 426 13.27 16.65 -29.38
C ASP A 426 13.65 15.21 -29.80
N GLY A 427 13.35 14.82 -31.04
CA GLY A 427 13.67 13.50 -31.61
C GLY A 427 12.67 12.39 -31.29
N ALA A 428 11.50 12.73 -30.72
CA ALA A 428 10.35 11.83 -30.65
C ALA A 428 9.78 11.52 -32.05
N ARG A 429 9.04 10.41 -32.20
CA ARG A 429 8.69 9.87 -33.54
C ARG A 429 7.27 9.32 -33.66
N ILE A 430 6.73 9.31 -34.87
CA ILE A 430 5.49 8.61 -35.23
C ILE A 430 5.74 7.51 -36.28
N PHE A 431 5.17 6.33 -36.03
CA PHE A 431 5.17 5.18 -36.93
C PHE A 431 3.73 4.70 -37.11
N ALA A 432 3.13 4.95 -38.27
CA ALA A 432 1.79 4.48 -38.61
C ALA A 432 1.78 3.81 -39.98
N ASP A 433 1.18 2.62 -40.06
CA ASP A 433 0.84 1.97 -41.32
C ASP A 433 -0.65 1.63 -41.33
N SER A 434 -1.34 1.93 -42.43
CA SER A 434 -2.73 1.54 -42.69
C SER A 434 -3.68 1.96 -41.56
N SER A 435 -3.44 3.15 -41.02
CA SER A 435 -4.11 3.74 -39.86
C SER A 435 -4.98 4.95 -40.24
N ILE A 436 -5.91 5.33 -39.37
CA ILE A 436 -6.87 6.43 -39.62
C ILE A 436 -6.71 7.56 -38.61
N PHE A 437 -6.58 8.79 -39.10
CA PHE A 437 -6.64 10.02 -38.33
C PHE A 437 -7.87 10.80 -38.79
N SER A 438 -8.87 10.99 -37.93
CA SER A 438 -10.13 11.67 -38.31
C SER A 438 -10.59 12.65 -37.25
N SER A 439 -11.52 13.53 -37.61
CA SER A 439 -12.32 14.22 -36.59
C SER A 439 -13.11 13.23 -35.73
N LEU A 440 -13.42 13.65 -34.50
CA LEU A 440 -14.26 12.90 -33.56
C LEU A 440 -15.74 12.94 -33.94
N GLU A 441 -16.20 14.12 -34.37
CA GLU A 441 -17.53 14.37 -34.92
C GLU A 441 -17.42 14.57 -36.45
N ALA A 442 -18.40 14.14 -37.23
CA ALA A 442 -18.27 14.01 -38.69
C ALA A 442 -18.17 15.35 -39.46
N ASP A 443 -18.61 16.44 -38.83
CA ASP A 443 -18.67 17.80 -39.35
C ASP A 443 -17.63 18.74 -38.71
N SER A 444 -16.84 18.27 -37.74
CA SER A 444 -15.77 19.06 -37.12
C SER A 444 -14.43 18.89 -37.83
N THR A 445 -13.52 19.85 -37.61
CA THR A 445 -12.13 19.79 -38.03
C THR A 445 -11.18 19.77 -36.84
N TRP A 446 -10.02 19.16 -37.01
CA TRP A 446 -8.94 19.14 -36.02
C TRP A 446 -7.68 19.82 -36.57
N ASP A 447 -6.75 20.21 -35.70
CA ASP A 447 -5.67 21.14 -36.06
C ASP A 447 -4.65 20.47 -37.01
N GLY A 448 -3.88 19.50 -36.51
CA GLY A 448 -2.96 18.71 -37.35
C GLY A 448 -1.99 17.84 -36.56
N ILE A 449 -1.02 17.25 -37.28
CA ILE A 449 0.17 16.63 -36.70
C ILE A 449 1.35 17.57 -36.94
N TYR A 450 2.18 17.79 -35.93
CA TYR A 450 3.39 18.61 -36.01
C TYR A 450 4.61 17.73 -35.73
N LEU A 451 5.53 17.70 -36.69
CA LEU A 451 6.80 16.98 -36.64
C LEU A 451 7.92 18.02 -36.63
N ASP A 452 8.56 18.21 -35.47
CA ASP A 452 9.52 19.29 -35.24
C ASP A 452 10.92 18.72 -34.92
N GLY A 453 11.90 19.14 -35.72
CA GLY A 453 13.30 18.75 -35.60
C GLY A 453 13.70 17.48 -36.38
N ILE A 454 14.89 16.97 -36.06
CA ILE A 454 15.57 15.91 -36.83
C ILE A 454 15.02 14.53 -36.43
N THR A 455 13.94 14.09 -37.10
CA THR A 455 13.21 12.85 -36.80
C THR A 455 13.32 11.78 -37.90
N TYR A 456 12.79 10.58 -37.63
CA TYR A 456 12.70 9.46 -38.58
C TYR A 456 11.27 8.90 -38.57
N ASP A 457 10.32 9.73 -38.98
CA ASP A 457 8.89 9.40 -38.96
C ASP A 457 8.47 8.55 -40.17
N THR A 458 7.41 7.77 -40.01
CA THR A 458 6.86 6.95 -41.10
C THR A 458 5.34 6.90 -41.03
N LEU A 459 4.69 7.39 -42.08
CA LEU A 459 3.23 7.43 -42.25
C LEU A 459 2.89 6.78 -43.60
N LYS A 460 2.42 5.53 -43.56
CA LYS A 460 2.23 4.65 -44.73
C LYS A 460 0.78 4.24 -44.89
N ASN A 461 0.24 4.35 -46.10
CA ASN A 461 -1.12 3.90 -46.42
C ASN A 461 -2.22 4.50 -45.50
N CYS A 462 -1.91 5.58 -44.77
CA CYS A 462 -2.78 6.17 -43.77
C CYS A 462 -3.89 7.02 -44.39
N THR A 463 -5.00 7.18 -43.68
CA THR A 463 -6.09 8.08 -44.09
C THR A 463 -6.23 9.23 -43.10
N PHE A 464 -6.13 10.45 -43.60
CA PHE A 464 -6.31 11.70 -42.86
C PHE A 464 -7.64 12.34 -43.29
N GLN A 465 -8.52 12.60 -42.33
CA GLN A 465 -9.85 13.17 -42.56
C GLN A 465 -10.05 14.42 -41.69
N ASN A 466 -10.44 15.53 -42.31
CA ASN A 466 -10.86 16.76 -41.66
C ASN A 466 -9.78 17.46 -40.80
N ALA A 467 -8.51 17.28 -41.16
CA ALA A 467 -7.42 18.08 -40.61
C ALA A 467 -7.42 19.48 -41.26
N VAL A 468 -7.17 20.54 -40.48
CA VAL A 468 -7.01 21.91 -41.00
C VAL A 468 -5.64 22.06 -41.65
N ASN A 469 -4.58 21.67 -40.92
CA ASN A 469 -3.17 21.86 -41.28
C ASN A 469 -2.46 20.54 -41.63
N GLY A 470 -3.18 19.43 -41.81
CA GLY A 470 -2.62 18.14 -42.26
C GLY A 470 -1.46 17.62 -41.40
N ILE A 471 -0.26 17.56 -42.00
CA ILE A 471 1.01 17.18 -41.36
C ILE A 471 2.00 18.33 -41.61
N ASN A 472 2.44 18.97 -40.53
CA ASN A 472 3.40 20.07 -40.54
C ASN A 472 4.79 19.51 -40.22
N ILE A 473 5.80 19.90 -40.98
CA ILE A 473 7.19 19.46 -40.82
C ILE A 473 8.08 20.69 -40.67
N THR A 474 8.76 20.83 -39.54
CA THR A 474 9.64 21.97 -39.22
C THR A 474 11.03 21.51 -38.81
N ASP A 475 12.05 22.21 -39.32
CA ASP A 475 13.46 22.11 -38.92
C ASP A 475 14.14 20.72 -39.01
N ASN A 476 13.81 19.92 -40.02
CA ASN A 476 14.46 18.62 -40.30
C ASN A 476 15.91 18.72 -40.85
N TYR A 477 16.51 19.91 -40.89
CA TYR A 477 17.79 20.17 -41.55
C TYR A 477 18.96 20.25 -40.55
N ASP A 478 19.76 19.19 -40.48
CA ASP A 478 21.05 19.22 -39.79
C ASP A 478 22.19 19.52 -40.80
N PRO A 479 22.85 20.69 -40.74
CA PRO A 479 24.02 20.98 -41.57
C PRO A 479 25.30 20.20 -41.19
N PHE A 480 25.31 19.50 -40.05
CA PHE A 480 26.50 18.83 -39.49
C PHE A 480 26.30 17.35 -39.13
N GLY A 481 25.07 16.82 -39.20
CA GLY A 481 24.71 15.43 -38.93
C GLY A 481 24.05 14.72 -40.11
N SER A 482 23.46 13.55 -39.83
CA SER A 482 22.61 12.85 -40.80
C SER A 482 21.21 13.50 -40.78
N PRO A 483 20.67 13.98 -41.92
CA PRO A 483 19.36 14.61 -41.93
C PRO A 483 18.26 13.63 -41.51
N GLY A 484 17.23 14.17 -40.88
CA GLY A 484 16.03 13.41 -40.56
C GLY A 484 15.31 12.96 -41.83
N ALA A 485 14.63 11.82 -41.76
CA ALA A 485 13.91 11.25 -42.90
C ALA A 485 12.46 10.96 -42.51
N VAL A 486 11.55 11.85 -42.92
CA VAL A 486 10.10 11.65 -42.79
C VAL A 486 9.58 10.98 -44.06
N GLU A 487 9.06 9.76 -43.93
CA GLU A 487 8.41 9.06 -45.04
C GLU A 487 6.88 9.19 -44.94
N ILE A 488 6.27 9.88 -45.91
CA ILE A 488 4.81 9.92 -46.08
C ILE A 488 4.50 9.30 -47.44
N SER A 489 3.94 8.08 -47.47
CA SER A 489 3.72 7.34 -48.72
C SER A 489 2.36 6.62 -48.76
N ASN A 490 1.72 6.65 -49.94
CA ASN A 490 0.37 6.11 -50.20
C ASN A 490 -0.76 6.64 -49.29
N CYS A 491 -0.54 7.77 -48.61
CA CYS A 491 -1.53 8.36 -47.72
C CYS A 491 -2.68 9.04 -48.49
N THR A 492 -3.88 8.99 -47.91
CA THR A 492 -5.10 9.58 -48.43
C THR A 492 -5.53 10.77 -47.57
N PHE A 493 -5.52 11.97 -48.12
CA PHE A 493 -6.03 13.18 -47.46
C PHE A 493 -7.43 13.49 -48.00
N LYS A 494 -8.40 13.68 -47.10
CA LYS A 494 -9.79 13.96 -47.41
C LYS A 494 -10.31 15.05 -46.47
N ASN A 495 -11.18 15.91 -46.98
CA ASN A 495 -12.02 16.74 -46.12
C ASN A 495 -13.50 16.51 -46.47
N SER A 496 -14.33 16.30 -45.46
CA SER A 496 -15.79 16.26 -45.56
C SER A 496 -16.45 17.53 -45.02
N THR A 497 -15.66 18.49 -44.52
CA THR A 497 -16.14 19.84 -44.13
C THR A 497 -15.92 20.84 -45.27
N SER A 498 -16.49 22.05 -45.13
CA SER A 498 -16.42 23.09 -46.15
C SER A 498 -15.15 23.96 -46.12
N SER A 499 -14.12 23.58 -45.36
CA SER A 499 -12.83 24.28 -45.36
C SER A 499 -11.89 23.72 -46.43
N ASP A 500 -11.11 24.58 -47.07
CA ASP A 500 -9.99 24.12 -47.89
C ASP A 500 -8.95 23.44 -47.00
N LEU A 501 -8.34 22.35 -47.49
CA LEU A 501 -7.22 21.69 -46.83
C LEU A 501 -5.97 22.55 -47.05
N LEU A 502 -5.41 23.13 -45.98
CA LEU A 502 -4.14 23.85 -46.07
C LEU A 502 -3.00 22.82 -46.01
N ASN A 503 -2.24 22.73 -47.11
CA ASN A 503 -1.03 21.90 -47.22
C ASN A 503 0.18 22.59 -46.60
#